data_AF-A0A850JTU2-F1
#
_entry.id   AF-A0A850JTU2-F1
#
_cell.length_a   1.000
_cell.length_b   1.000
_cell.length_c   1.000
_cell.angle_alpha   90.00
_cell.angle_beta   90.00
_cell.angle_gamma   90.00
#
_symmetry.space_group_name_H-M   'P 1'
#
loop_
_entity.id
_entity.type
_entity.pdbx_description
1 polymer ?
#
loop_
_entity_poly.entity_id
_entity_poly.type
_entity_poly.pdbx_seq_one_letter_code
_entity_poly.pdbx_strand_id
1 'polypeptide(L)'
;MRRRELFSSLASSFTKKEEQEQVIRLPYNEDKSLFLKECPSCEAPCVTLCEEDIIVLGEDKTPHIDFSKGGCTYCGECAKACEYGVLLEDSEEKIPAKVEIDMIKCLSWHDTMCFSCKDPCLDEAIEFLGMFRPSILEDKCTNCGFCLNVCPSDAIIVKGV
;
A
#
# COMPACT_ATOMS: atom_id res chain seq x y z
N MET A 1 19.26 -24.86 -35.86
CA MET A 1 18.43 -24.08 -34.93
C MET A 1 18.31 -24.86 -33.63
N ARG A 2 19.08 -24.48 -32.59
CA ARG A 2 18.90 -24.87 -31.17
C ARG A 2 20.07 -24.25 -30.40
N ARG A 3 19.88 -23.05 -29.82
CA ARG A 3 20.80 -22.52 -28.80
C ARG A 3 20.25 -21.28 -28.09
N ARG A 4 19.23 -21.43 -27.24
CA ARG A 4 18.87 -20.45 -26.20
C ARG A 4 18.21 -21.16 -25.03
N GLU A 5 19.00 -21.82 -24.21
CA GLU A 5 18.56 -22.45 -22.94
C GLU A 5 19.70 -22.32 -21.93
N LEU A 6 20.10 -21.11 -21.52
CA LEU A 6 21.16 -20.93 -20.50
C LEU A 6 21.08 -19.64 -19.65
N PHE A 7 19.92 -18.96 -19.53
CA PHE A 7 19.82 -17.76 -18.66
C PHE A 7 18.49 -17.60 -17.90
N SER A 8 17.69 -18.66 -17.71
CA SER A 8 16.39 -18.54 -17.04
C SER A 8 16.46 -18.51 -15.50
N SER A 9 17.55 -18.97 -14.89
CA SER A 9 17.62 -19.13 -13.42
C SER A 9 18.01 -17.88 -12.65
N LEU A 10 18.72 -16.94 -13.27
CA LEU A 10 19.09 -15.67 -12.62
C LEU A 10 17.95 -14.66 -12.74
N ALA A 11 17.28 -14.57 -13.89
CA ALA A 11 16.15 -13.65 -14.09
C ALA A 11 15.00 -13.90 -13.10
N SER A 12 14.67 -15.16 -12.82
CA SER A 12 13.59 -15.50 -11.88
C SER A 12 13.87 -15.10 -10.43
N SER A 13 15.15 -15.01 -10.03
CA SER A 13 15.53 -14.66 -8.66
C SER A 13 15.60 -13.14 -8.45
N PHE A 14 15.82 -12.37 -9.51
CA PHE A 14 15.72 -10.91 -9.49
C PHE A 14 14.26 -10.45 -9.52
N THR A 15 13.42 -11.03 -10.38
CA THR A 15 11.98 -10.70 -10.43
C THR A 15 11.25 -11.03 -9.12
N LYS A 16 11.55 -12.18 -8.50
CA LYS A 16 10.96 -12.54 -7.19
C LYS A 16 11.31 -11.57 -6.07
N LYS A 17 12.48 -10.95 -6.15
CA LYS A 17 12.97 -10.00 -5.14
C LYS A 17 12.30 -8.64 -5.32
N GLU A 18 12.11 -8.19 -6.56
CA GLU A 18 11.35 -6.97 -6.88
C GLU A 18 9.86 -7.09 -6.54
N GLU A 19 9.23 -8.25 -6.80
CA GLU A 19 7.83 -8.50 -6.41
C GLU A 19 7.63 -8.50 -4.89
N GLN A 20 8.59 -9.03 -4.12
CA GLN A 20 8.54 -9.02 -2.65
C GLN A 20 8.75 -7.62 -2.04
N GLU A 21 9.50 -6.73 -2.72
CA GLU A 21 9.73 -5.34 -2.27
C GLU A 21 8.54 -4.41 -2.54
N GLN A 22 7.55 -4.82 -3.33
CA GLN A 22 6.34 -4.03 -3.61
C GLN A 22 5.12 -4.40 -2.75
N VAL A 23 5.18 -5.48 -1.97
CA VAL A 23 4.04 -5.94 -1.17
C VAL A 23 3.81 -4.99 0.00
N ILE A 24 2.62 -4.39 0.05
CA ILE A 24 2.20 -3.48 1.12
C ILE A 24 1.59 -4.31 2.25
N ARG A 25 2.18 -4.24 3.44
CA ARG A 25 1.66 -4.95 4.61
C ARG A 25 0.51 -4.19 5.25
N LEU A 26 -0.30 -4.93 6.00
CA LEU A 26 -1.44 -4.38 6.75
C LEU A 26 -0.94 -3.35 7.78
N PRO A 27 -1.80 -2.37 8.18
CA PRO A 27 -1.52 -1.58 9.37
C PRO A 27 -1.43 -2.48 10.60
N TYR A 28 -0.93 -1.94 11.72
CA TYR A 28 -0.82 -2.63 13.00
C TYR A 28 0.20 -3.79 13.04
N ASN A 29 1.00 -3.97 11.99
CA ASN A 29 1.98 -5.04 11.85
C ASN A 29 3.39 -4.55 12.23
N GLU A 30 3.76 -4.73 13.51
CA GLU A 30 5.06 -4.26 14.02
C GLU A 30 6.17 -5.31 13.92
N ASP A 31 5.84 -6.59 14.16
CA ASP A 31 6.82 -7.69 14.20
C ASP A 31 6.80 -8.51 12.91
N LYS A 32 7.71 -8.16 12.01
CA LYS A 32 7.94 -8.88 10.75
C LYS A 32 8.27 -10.36 10.95
N SER A 33 8.97 -10.73 12.02
CA SER A 33 9.33 -12.13 12.29
C SER A 33 8.10 -12.93 12.73
N LEU A 34 7.26 -12.34 13.58
CA LEU A 34 6.01 -12.97 14.00
C LEU A 34 5.05 -13.10 12.82
N PHE A 35 4.94 -12.08 11.97
CA PHE A 35 4.17 -12.13 10.73
C PHE A 35 4.57 -13.31 9.84
N LEU A 36 5.87 -13.45 9.53
CA LEU A 36 6.37 -14.51 8.66
C LEU A 36 6.17 -15.92 9.25
N LYS A 37 6.04 -16.03 10.57
CA LYS A 37 5.86 -17.29 11.28
C LYS A 37 4.38 -17.69 11.38
N GLU A 38 3.51 -16.76 11.77
CA GLU A 38 2.13 -17.06 12.17
C GLU A 38 1.12 -16.84 11.03
N CYS A 39 1.28 -15.79 10.20
CA CYS A 39 0.31 -15.47 9.14
C CYS A 39 0.13 -16.56 8.08
N PRO A 40 1.18 -17.26 7.58
CA PRO A 40 0.99 -18.30 6.56
C PRO A 40 0.11 -19.49 7.00
N SER A 41 -0.05 -19.69 8.30
CA SER A 41 -0.90 -20.74 8.90
C SER A 41 -2.28 -20.26 9.35
N CYS A 42 -2.54 -18.94 9.27
CA CYS A 42 -3.81 -18.35 9.67
C CYS A 42 -4.87 -18.54 8.57
N GLU A 43 -6.14 -18.69 8.95
CA GLU A 43 -7.29 -18.71 8.01
C GLU A 43 -7.61 -17.31 7.43
N ALA A 44 -6.86 -16.29 7.85
CA ALA A 44 -6.92 -14.91 7.38
C ALA A 44 -8.31 -14.23 7.52
N PRO A 45 -8.95 -14.23 8.71
CA PRO A 45 -10.23 -13.54 8.92
C PRO A 45 -10.17 -12.03 8.63
N CYS A 46 -8.97 -11.43 8.69
CA CYS A 46 -8.75 -10.04 8.29
C CYS A 46 -9.12 -9.74 6.83
N VAL A 47 -9.08 -10.73 5.94
CA VAL A 47 -9.50 -10.58 4.53
C VAL A 47 -11.02 -10.38 4.45
N THR A 48 -11.80 -11.16 5.20
CA THR A 48 -13.27 -11.10 5.12
C THR A 48 -13.90 -9.99 5.94
N LEU A 49 -13.19 -9.48 6.94
CA LEU A 49 -13.68 -8.40 7.82
C LEU A 49 -13.38 -6.99 7.27
N CYS A 50 -12.56 -6.88 6.23
CA CYS A 50 -12.25 -5.59 5.63
C CYS A 50 -13.41 -5.11 4.76
N GLU A 51 -14.20 -4.14 5.25
CA GLU A 51 -15.34 -3.59 4.51
C GLU A 51 -14.93 -2.88 3.20
N GLU A 52 -13.70 -2.37 3.13
CA GLU A 52 -13.13 -1.73 1.93
C GLU A 52 -12.61 -2.75 0.90
N ASP A 53 -12.64 -4.06 1.22
CA ASP A 53 -12.17 -5.17 0.38
C ASP A 53 -10.69 -5.07 -0.08
N ILE A 54 -9.90 -4.19 0.55
CA ILE A 54 -8.49 -3.93 0.19
C ILE A 54 -7.50 -4.98 0.70
N ILE A 55 -7.89 -5.85 1.66
CA ILE A 55 -7.01 -6.90 2.17
C ILE A 55 -7.15 -8.14 1.30
N VAL A 56 -6.05 -8.61 0.72
CA VAL A 56 -6.01 -9.76 -0.18
C VAL A 56 -4.99 -10.79 0.28
N LEU A 57 -5.28 -12.07 0.04
CA LEU A 57 -4.39 -13.17 0.40
C LEU A 57 -3.43 -13.46 -0.76
N GLY A 58 -2.12 -13.38 -0.50
CA GLY A 58 -1.08 -13.72 -1.48
C GLY A 58 -0.94 -15.22 -1.68
N GLU A 59 -0.16 -15.61 -2.70
CA GLU A 59 0.16 -17.03 -2.98
C GLU A 59 0.89 -17.72 -1.82
N ASP A 60 1.62 -16.94 -1.00
CA ASP A 60 2.31 -17.40 0.21
C ASP A 60 1.38 -17.55 1.43
N LYS A 61 0.07 -17.40 1.22
CA LYS A 61 -0.98 -17.39 2.25
C LYS A 61 -0.83 -16.26 3.28
N THR A 62 -0.13 -15.19 2.94
CA THR A 62 -0.04 -14.00 3.80
C THR A 62 -0.92 -12.87 3.29
N PRO A 63 -1.59 -12.11 4.19
CA PRO A 63 -2.40 -10.98 3.78
C PRO A 63 -1.52 -9.78 3.39
N HIS A 64 -1.98 -9.03 2.40
CA HIS A 64 -1.40 -7.76 1.97
C HIS A 64 -2.50 -6.78 1.53
N ILE A 65 -2.15 -5.52 1.38
CA ILE A 65 -3.07 -4.47 0.91
C ILE A 65 -2.96 -4.34 -0.61
N ASP A 66 -4.12 -4.30 -1.26
CA ASP A 66 -4.32 -3.95 -2.66
C ASP A 66 -5.09 -2.63 -2.76
N PHE A 67 -4.34 -1.54 -2.90
CA PHE A 67 -4.91 -0.19 -3.03
C PHE A 67 -5.65 0.05 -4.36
N SER A 68 -5.63 -0.87 -5.33
CA SER A 68 -6.46 -0.72 -6.53
C SER A 68 -7.96 -0.86 -6.24
N LYS A 69 -8.33 -1.35 -5.04
CA LYS A 69 -9.71 -1.56 -4.62
C LYS A 69 -10.30 -0.44 -3.77
N GLY A 70 -9.45 0.28 -3.02
CA GLY A 70 -9.91 1.27 -2.05
C GLY A 70 -8.77 1.83 -1.20
N GLY A 71 -9.12 2.51 -0.11
CA GLY A 71 -8.19 2.96 0.93
C GLY A 71 -8.49 2.29 2.27
N CYS A 72 -7.57 2.41 3.22
CA CYS A 72 -7.77 1.93 4.58
C CYS A 72 -8.40 3.01 5.45
N THR A 73 -9.47 2.67 6.16
CA THR A 73 -10.16 3.55 7.12
C THR A 73 -9.59 3.48 8.53
N TYR A 74 -8.60 2.60 8.78
CA TYR A 74 -8.06 2.30 10.11
C TYR A 74 -9.15 1.88 11.13
N CYS A 75 -10.17 1.15 10.69
CA CYS A 75 -11.25 0.70 11.57
C CYS A 75 -10.82 -0.31 12.66
N GLY A 76 -9.62 -0.90 12.53
CA GLY A 76 -9.06 -1.85 13.50
C GLY A 76 -9.64 -3.27 13.46
N GLU A 77 -10.65 -3.56 12.64
CA GLU A 77 -11.31 -4.88 12.62
C GLU A 77 -10.34 -6.02 12.23
N CYS A 78 -9.36 -5.75 11.37
CA CYS A 78 -8.32 -6.72 11.05
C CYS A 78 -7.39 -7.03 12.24
N ALA A 79 -7.11 -6.04 13.09
CA ALA A 79 -6.29 -6.21 14.30
C ALA A 79 -7.06 -6.98 15.38
N LYS A 80 -8.32 -6.61 15.62
CA LYS A 80 -9.20 -7.29 16.60
C LYS A 80 -9.38 -8.78 16.31
N ALA A 81 -9.41 -9.16 15.02
CA ALA A 81 -9.54 -10.55 14.60
C ALA A 81 -8.22 -11.35 14.64
N CYS A 82 -7.09 -10.71 14.96
CA CYS A 82 -5.79 -11.36 14.94
C CYS A 82 -5.52 -12.14 16.24
N GLU A 83 -5.89 -13.41 16.27
CA GLU A 83 -5.66 -14.29 17.44
C GLU A 83 -4.17 -14.58 17.71
N TYR A 84 -3.30 -14.38 16.72
CA TYR A 84 -1.86 -14.64 16.81
C TYR A 84 -1.06 -13.43 17.33
N GLY A 85 -1.71 -12.29 17.57
CA GLY A 85 -1.04 -11.06 18.04
C GLY A 85 -0.04 -10.47 17.04
N VAL A 86 -0.19 -10.79 15.75
CA VAL A 86 0.62 -10.19 14.67
C VAL A 86 0.19 -8.75 14.38
N LEU A 87 -1.12 -8.50 14.43
CA LEU A 87 -1.72 -7.19 14.25
C LEU A 87 -2.17 -6.67 15.62
N LEU A 88 -1.64 -5.54 16.06
CA LEU A 88 -1.84 -4.99 17.41
C LEU A 88 -2.64 -3.68 17.36
N GLU A 89 -3.81 -3.64 18.02
CA GLU A 89 -4.70 -2.47 18.02
C GLU A 89 -4.04 -1.20 18.60
N ASP A 90 -3.12 -1.34 19.55
CA ASP A 90 -2.39 -0.22 20.16
C ASP A 90 -1.24 0.33 19.30
N SER A 91 -1.01 -0.24 18.11
CA SER A 91 0.03 0.19 17.17
C SER A 91 -0.35 1.49 16.45
N GLU A 92 0.62 2.18 15.86
CA GLU A 92 0.37 3.38 15.06
C GLU A 92 -0.58 3.09 13.88
N GLU A 93 -1.55 3.98 13.66
CA GLU A 93 -2.46 3.98 12.49
C GLU A 93 -1.73 4.45 11.23
N LYS A 94 -0.65 3.75 10.88
CA LYS A 94 0.17 4.03 9.71
C LYS A 94 0.45 2.74 8.96
N ILE A 95 0.19 2.76 7.67
CA ILE A 95 0.53 1.63 6.81
C ILE A 95 2.04 1.68 6.54
N PRO A 96 2.78 0.56 6.66
CA PRO A 96 4.20 0.46 6.32
C PRO A 96 4.37 0.52 4.79
N ALA A 97 4.10 1.71 4.26
CA ALA A 97 4.27 2.08 2.88
C ALA A 97 4.72 3.54 2.80
N LYS A 98 5.00 4.00 1.58
CA LYS A 98 5.26 5.38 1.26
C LYS A 98 4.44 5.78 0.05
N VAL A 99 3.55 6.75 0.21
CA VAL A 99 2.81 7.39 -0.88
C VAL A 99 3.62 8.54 -1.44
N GLU A 100 3.77 8.62 -2.77
CA GLU A 100 4.52 9.67 -3.46
C GLU A 100 3.72 10.21 -4.66
N ILE A 101 4.06 11.41 -5.13
CA ILE A 101 3.49 12.02 -6.34
C ILE A 101 4.52 11.96 -7.47
N ASP A 102 4.19 11.24 -8.55
CA ASP A 102 4.92 11.31 -9.82
C ASP A 102 4.63 12.65 -10.52
N MET A 103 5.58 13.57 -10.43
CA MET A 103 5.49 14.90 -11.03
C MET A 103 5.38 14.88 -12.56
N ILE A 104 5.84 13.82 -13.23
CA ILE A 104 5.76 13.70 -14.69
C ILE A 104 4.35 13.33 -15.12
N LYS A 105 3.61 12.57 -14.31
CA LYS A 105 2.23 12.17 -14.62
C LYS A 105 1.19 13.14 -14.06
N CYS A 106 1.50 13.85 -12.98
CA CYS A 106 0.51 14.65 -12.26
C CYS A 106 0.00 15.84 -13.09
N LEU A 107 -1.30 15.86 -13.40
CA LEU A 107 -1.94 16.96 -14.14
C LEU A 107 -1.69 18.35 -13.51
N SER A 108 -1.68 18.43 -12.17
CA SER A 108 -1.44 19.70 -11.46
C SER A 108 0.01 20.19 -11.56
N TRP A 109 0.96 19.29 -11.84
CA TRP A 109 2.34 19.68 -12.18
C TRP A 109 2.47 20.16 -13.64
N HIS A 110 1.44 19.97 -14.46
CA HIS A 110 1.34 20.40 -15.87
C HIS A 110 0.20 21.40 -16.09
N ASP A 111 0.12 22.42 -15.22
CA ASP A 111 -0.77 23.59 -15.35
C ASP A 111 -2.28 23.29 -15.45
N THR A 112 -2.71 22.10 -15.03
CA THR A 112 -4.13 21.73 -14.97
C THR A 112 -4.66 21.86 -13.54
N MET A 113 -5.78 22.56 -13.33
CA MET A 113 -6.42 22.66 -12.02
C MET A 113 -7.02 21.31 -11.63
N CYS A 114 -6.28 20.52 -10.87
CA CYS A 114 -6.67 19.21 -10.39
C CYS A 114 -6.43 19.11 -8.88
N PHE A 115 -7.48 18.82 -8.12
CA PHE A 115 -7.46 18.67 -6.66
C PHE A 115 -7.91 17.27 -6.22
N SER A 116 -8.05 16.33 -7.15
CA SER A 116 -8.66 15.02 -6.90
C SER A 116 -8.01 14.24 -5.75
N CYS A 117 -6.68 14.32 -5.59
CA CYS A 117 -5.99 13.64 -4.49
C CYS A 117 -6.21 14.32 -3.13
N LYS A 118 -6.49 15.64 -3.13
CA LYS A 118 -6.67 16.44 -1.91
C LYS A 118 -8.02 16.16 -1.27
N ASP A 119 -9.08 16.08 -2.07
CA ASP A 119 -10.45 15.94 -1.59
C ASP A 119 -10.70 14.73 -0.67
N PRO A 120 -10.16 13.51 -0.94
CA PRO A 120 -10.31 12.38 -0.02
C PRO A 120 -9.26 12.33 1.10
N CYS A 121 -8.30 13.26 1.15
CA CYS A 121 -7.24 13.24 2.15
C CYS A 121 -7.74 13.84 3.48
N LEU A 122 -8.33 12.99 4.33
CA LEU A 122 -8.87 13.39 5.63
C LEU A 122 -7.82 13.97 6.58
N ASP A 123 -6.57 13.51 6.47
CA ASP A 123 -5.44 13.98 7.30
C ASP A 123 -4.86 15.32 6.84
N GLU A 124 -5.42 15.94 5.79
CA GLU A 124 -4.92 17.19 5.18
C GLU A 124 -3.41 17.12 4.83
N ALA A 125 -2.95 15.95 4.40
CA ALA A 125 -1.54 15.70 4.09
C ALA A 125 -1.12 16.20 2.70
N ILE A 126 -2.04 16.67 1.85
CA ILE A 126 -1.72 17.21 0.53
C ILE A 126 -1.80 18.73 0.54
N GLU A 127 -0.65 19.38 0.44
CA GLU A 127 -0.52 20.82 0.29
C GLU A 127 -0.22 21.19 -1.16
N PHE A 128 -0.48 22.44 -1.53
CA PHE A 128 -0.21 22.96 -2.88
C PHE A 128 0.64 24.21 -2.76
N LEU A 129 1.70 24.30 -3.57
CA LEU A 129 2.45 25.54 -3.72
C LEU A 129 1.68 26.50 -4.66
N GLY A 130 0.74 27.25 -4.08
CA GLY A 130 -0.19 28.07 -4.86
C GLY A 130 -1.38 27.24 -5.34
N MET A 131 -1.74 27.37 -6.62
CA MET A 131 -2.87 26.64 -7.23
C MET A 131 -2.46 25.31 -7.88
N PHE A 132 -1.19 25.18 -8.20
CA PHE A 132 -0.59 24.08 -8.96
C PHE A 132 0.56 23.51 -8.12
N ARG A 133 1.06 22.31 -8.42
CA ARG A 133 2.18 21.66 -7.70
C ARG A 133 1.82 21.17 -6.28
N PRO A 134 1.12 20.03 -6.18
CA PRO A 134 0.91 19.36 -4.90
C PRO A 134 2.19 18.72 -4.35
N SER A 135 2.32 18.71 -3.02
CA SER A 135 3.29 17.93 -2.24
C SER A 135 2.58 17.18 -1.10
N ILE A 136 3.22 16.11 -0.61
CA ILE A 136 2.73 15.32 0.53
C ILE A 136 3.53 15.71 1.78
N LEU A 137 2.81 16.04 2.84
CA LEU A 137 3.33 16.25 4.19
C LEU A 137 3.51 14.89 4.88
N GLU A 138 4.76 14.42 4.97
CA GLU A 138 5.12 13.09 5.48
C GLU A 138 4.73 12.86 6.95
N ASP A 139 4.67 13.92 7.74
CA ASP A 139 4.27 13.91 9.15
C ASP A 139 2.75 13.75 9.33
N LYS A 140 1.96 14.06 8.29
CA LYS A 140 0.50 13.89 8.28
C LYS A 140 0.04 12.68 7.49
N CYS A 141 0.79 12.24 6.49
CA CYS A 141 0.37 11.13 5.65
C CYS A 141 0.42 9.79 6.40
N THR A 142 -0.74 9.16 6.56
CA THR A 142 -0.92 7.83 7.16
C THR A 142 -0.66 6.69 6.17
N ASN A 143 -0.50 7.01 4.89
CA ASN A 143 -0.46 6.08 3.76
C ASN A 143 -1.77 5.31 3.54
N CYS A 144 -2.92 5.89 3.91
CA CYS A 144 -4.25 5.27 3.82
C CYS A 144 -4.66 4.84 2.40
N GLY A 145 -4.10 5.48 1.37
CA GLY A 145 -4.28 5.09 -0.02
C GLY A 145 -5.54 5.60 -0.74
N PHE A 146 -6.45 6.32 -0.06
CA PHE A 146 -7.65 6.87 -0.71
C PHE A 146 -7.37 7.82 -1.88
N CYS A 147 -6.20 8.48 -1.89
CA CYS A 147 -5.80 9.36 -2.98
C CYS A 147 -5.39 8.62 -4.27
N LEU A 148 -5.10 7.30 -4.22
CA LEU A 148 -4.64 6.54 -5.38
C LEU A 148 -5.75 6.39 -6.43
N ASN A 149 -6.90 5.84 -6.05
CA ASN A 149 -7.97 5.49 -7.00
C ASN A 149 -8.72 6.70 -7.59
N VAL A 150 -8.60 7.86 -6.95
CA VAL A 150 -9.21 9.10 -7.44
C VAL A 150 -8.31 9.88 -8.39
N CYS A 151 -7.04 9.49 -8.52
CA CYS A 151 -6.08 10.22 -9.35
C CYS A 151 -6.36 9.96 -10.83
N PRO A 152 -6.79 10.96 -11.62
CA PRO A 152 -7.19 10.74 -13.02
C PRO A 152 -6.03 10.42 -13.96
N SER A 153 -4.79 10.52 -13.48
CA SER A 153 -3.56 10.33 -14.28
C SER A 153 -2.60 9.31 -13.67
N ASP A 154 -3.06 8.51 -12.69
CA ASP A 154 -2.26 7.51 -11.99
C ASP A 154 -0.90 8.05 -11.50
N ALA A 155 -0.93 9.30 -11.03
CA ALA A 155 0.27 10.02 -10.60
C ALA A 155 0.57 9.82 -9.11
N ILE A 156 -0.37 9.29 -8.34
CA ILE A 156 -0.11 8.89 -6.96
C ILE A 156 0.42 7.46 -6.98
N ILE A 157 1.63 7.28 -6.47
CA ILE A 157 2.30 5.98 -6.41
C ILE A 157 2.49 5.57 -4.95
N VAL A 158 2.59 4.27 -4.70
CA VAL A 158 2.80 3.71 -3.37
C VAL A 158 3.84 2.60 -3.41
N LYS A 159 4.68 2.52 -2.37
CA LYS A 159 5.71 1.49 -2.22
C LYS A 159 5.67 0.95 -0.79
N GLY A 160 5.68 -0.37 -0.60
CA GLY A 160 5.87 -0.96 0.72
C GLY A 160 7.25 -0.61 1.31
N VAL A 161 7.35 -0.53 2.64
CA VAL A 161 8.62 -0.29 3.37
C VAL A 161 8.94 -1.38 4.39
#